data_AF-A0A7W0XGJ1-F1
#
_entry.id   AF-A0A7W0XGJ1-F1
#
_cell.length_a   1.000
_cell.length_b   1.000
_cell.length_c   1.000
_cell.angle_alpha   90.00
_cell.angle_beta   90.00
_cell.angle_gamma   90.00
#
_symmetry.space_group_name_H-M   'P 1'
#
loop_
_entity.id
_entity.type
_entity.pdbx_description
1 polymer ?
#
loop_
_entity_poly.entity_id
_entity_poly.type
_entity_poly.pdbx_seq_one_letter_code
_entity_poly.pdbx_strand_id
1 'polypeptide(L)'
;MTQEVNAAIEAAFEAGATEIVVSDSHGNGQNLLIEKLPKNILLVRSWPRPLMMMQGIDKSFAGVIFLGYHTGTTNPQGVRAHTMSSARLADV
;
A
#
# COMPACT_ATOMS: atom_id res chain seq x y z
N MET A 1 4.95 7.56 7.19
CA MET A 1 4.42 6.30 6.65
C MET A 1 3.94 5.34 7.73
N THR A 2 4.78 4.67 8.51
CA THR A 2 4.31 3.62 9.46
C THR A 2 3.20 4.09 10.41
N GLN A 3 3.31 5.30 10.98
CA GLN A 3 2.26 5.84 11.85
C GLN A 3 0.94 6.11 11.11
N GLU A 4 1.01 6.52 9.83
CA GLU A 4 -0.18 6.74 8.98
C GLU A 4 -0.89 5.42 8.69
N VAL A 5 -0.11 4.36 8.39
CA VAL A 5 -0.63 2.99 8.25
C VAL A 5 -1.25 2.52 9.56
N ASN A 6 -0.62 2.75 10.70
CA ASN A 6 -1.17 2.38 12.01
C ASN A 6 -2.50 3.09 12.30
N ALA A 7 -2.61 4.38 12.00
CA ALA A 7 -3.85 5.12 12.16
C ALA A 7 -4.97 4.55 11.27
N ALA A 8 -4.66 4.18 10.02
CA ALA A 8 -5.63 3.53 9.14
C ALA A 8 -6.04 2.13 9.63
N ILE A 9 -5.11 1.35 10.18
CA ILE A 9 -5.37 0.04 10.77
C ILE A 9 -6.30 0.16 11.98
N GLU A 10 -5.99 1.09 12.88
CA GLU A 10 -6.78 1.35 14.09
C GLU A 10 -8.22 1.75 13.72
N ALA A 11 -8.38 2.74 12.85
CA ALA A 11 -9.69 3.17 12.38
C ALA A 11 -10.47 2.05 11.67
N ALA A 12 -9.79 1.18 10.90
CA ALA A 12 -10.45 0.04 10.25
C ALA A 12 -10.96 -0.99 11.26
N PHE A 13 -10.19 -1.30 12.31
CA PHE A 13 -10.64 -2.17 13.40
C PHE A 13 -11.82 -1.55 14.17
N GLU A 14 -11.76 -0.25 14.48
CA GLU A 14 -12.86 0.48 15.13
C GLU A 14 -14.14 0.48 14.28
N ALA A 15 -13.99 0.51 12.95
CA ALA A 15 -15.09 0.40 12.00
C ALA A 15 -15.62 -1.04 11.81
N GLY A 16 -15.04 -2.03 12.50
CA GLY A 16 -15.52 -3.42 12.50
C GLY A 16 -14.81 -4.35 11.53
N ALA A 17 -13.68 -3.94 10.92
CA ALA A 17 -12.84 -4.89 10.18
C ALA A 17 -12.30 -5.96 11.14
N THR A 18 -12.29 -7.22 10.71
CA THR A 18 -11.80 -8.35 11.53
C THR A 18 -10.43 -8.84 11.10
N GLU A 19 -10.07 -8.60 9.84
CA GLU A 19 -8.79 -8.98 9.26
C GLU A 19 -8.26 -7.82 8.40
N ILE A 20 -6.95 -7.58 8.49
CA ILE A 20 -6.29 -6.53 7.72
C ILE A 20 -5.00 -7.09 7.12
N VAL A 21 -4.87 -6.91 5.80
CA VAL A 21 -3.64 -7.19 5.06
C VAL A 21 -3.07 -5.87 4.56
N VAL A 22 -1.80 -5.63 4.88
CA VAL A 22 -1.06 -4.44 4.43
C VAL A 22 -0.05 -4.85 3.38
N SER A 23 -0.13 -4.25 2.19
CA SER A 23 0.86 -4.44 1.12
C SER A 23 1.80 -3.23 1.04
N ASP A 24 3.04 -3.38 1.54
CA ASP A 24 4.07 -2.35 1.39
C ASP A 24 4.49 -2.28 -0.08
N SER A 25 4.12 -1.18 -0.74
CA SER A 25 4.07 -1.10 -2.21
C SER A 25 4.95 0.00 -2.79
N HIS A 26 5.84 0.58 -1.99
CA HIS A 26 6.79 1.59 -2.45
C HIS A 26 8.20 1.03 -2.55
N GLY A 27 8.99 1.49 -3.53
CA GLY A 27 10.41 1.15 -3.64
C GLY A 27 10.65 -0.36 -3.64
N ASN A 28 11.42 -0.88 -2.67
CA ASN A 28 11.72 -2.30 -2.52
C ASN A 28 10.69 -3.08 -1.66
N GLY A 29 9.57 -2.47 -1.28
CA GLY A 29 8.51 -3.08 -0.47
C GLY A 29 8.93 -3.40 0.97
N GLN A 30 9.89 -2.66 1.53
CA GLN A 30 10.44 -2.88 2.88
C GLN A 30 10.56 -1.58 3.70
N ASN A 31 9.63 -0.65 3.52
CA ASN A 31 9.65 0.69 4.12
C ASN A 31 8.96 0.75 5.50
N LEU A 32 7.97 -0.11 5.73
CA LEU A 32 7.25 -0.14 7.00
C LEU A 32 8.13 -0.77 8.10
N LEU A 33 8.15 -0.10 9.26
CA LEU A 33 8.87 -0.51 10.47
C LEU A 33 8.07 -1.60 11.19
N ILE A 34 8.41 -2.87 10.96
CA ILE A 34 7.66 -4.04 11.44
C ILE A 34 7.47 -4.00 12.95
N GLU A 35 8.49 -3.60 13.69
CA GLU A 35 8.48 -3.53 15.15
C GLU A 35 7.49 -2.49 15.72
N LYS A 36 6.97 -1.60 14.86
CA LYS A 36 5.96 -0.59 15.21
C LYS A 36 4.58 -0.90 14.66
N LEU A 37 4.40 -2.00 13.93
CA LEU A 37 3.09 -2.43 13.43
C LEU A 37 2.35 -3.26 14.50
N PRO A 38 1.02 -3.23 14.53
CA PRO A 38 0.23 -4.16 15.32
C PRO A 38 0.56 -5.61 14.96
N LYS A 39 0.47 -6.52 15.95
CA LYS A 39 0.77 -7.95 15.74
C LYS A 39 -0.37 -8.74 15.10
N ASN A 40 -1.57 -8.16 15.05
CA ASN A 40 -2.82 -8.78 14.57
C ASN A 40 -3.15 -8.41 13.11
N ILE A 41 -2.14 -8.08 12.30
CA ILE A 41 -2.29 -7.82 10.87
C ILE A 41 -1.31 -8.68 10.08
N LEU A 42 -1.59 -8.89 8.79
CA LEU A 42 -0.65 -9.53 7.88
C LEU A 42 0.06 -8.46 7.05
N LEU A 43 1.39 -8.59 6.92
CA LEU A 43 2.21 -7.67 6.14
C LEU A 43 2.83 -8.40 4.94
N VAL A 44 2.57 -7.89 3.74
CA VAL A 44 3.19 -8.33 2.49
C VAL A 44 4.36 -7.40 2.16
N ARG A 45 5.56 -7.97 1.99
CA ARG A 45 6.80 -7.23 1.72
C ARG A 45 7.53 -7.77 0.50
N SER A 46 8.45 -6.97 -0.03
CA SER A 46 9.38 -7.32 -1.11
C SER A 46 8.71 -7.60 -2.46
N TRP A 47 9.55 -7.91 -3.45
CA TRP A 47 9.24 -8.22 -4.84
C TRP A 47 10.02 -9.47 -5.29
N PRO A 48 9.64 -10.15 -6.39
CA PRO A 48 8.46 -9.92 -7.23
C PRO A 48 7.16 -10.42 -6.58
N ARG A 49 6.02 -9.84 -6.98
CA ARG A 49 4.69 -10.25 -6.51
C ARG A 49 3.74 -10.38 -7.71
N PRO A 50 3.01 -11.50 -7.88
CA PRO A 50 2.10 -11.69 -9.01
C PRO A 50 1.09 -10.55 -9.21
N LEU A 51 0.55 -9.99 -8.12
CA LEU A 51 -0.40 -8.88 -8.17
C LEU A 51 0.24 -7.51 -7.90
N MET A 52 1.57 -7.41 -7.98
CA MET A 52 2.33 -6.17 -7.79
C MET A 52 1.96 -5.42 -6.50
N MET A 53 1.47 -4.18 -6.58
CA MET A 53 1.08 -3.36 -5.42
C MET A 53 -0.13 -3.93 -4.68
N MET A 54 -0.95 -4.74 -5.36
CA MET A 54 -2.21 -5.30 -4.84
C MET A 54 -2.05 -6.72 -4.29
N GLN A 55 -0.83 -7.18 -4.01
CA GLN A 55 -0.60 -8.53 -3.51
C GLN A 55 -1.31 -8.79 -2.18
N GLY A 56 -2.03 -9.91 -2.13
CA GLY A 56 -2.79 -10.35 -0.96
C GLY A 56 -4.30 -10.16 -1.09
N ILE A 57 -4.78 -9.41 -2.09
CA ILE A 57 -6.22 -9.23 -2.33
C ILE A 57 -6.81 -10.40 -3.12
N ASP A 58 -8.04 -10.78 -2.78
CA ASP A 58 -8.89 -11.67 -3.57
C ASP A 58 -10.37 -11.29 -3.38
N LYS A 59 -11.30 -12.18 -3.78
CA LYS A 59 -12.75 -11.93 -3.73
C LYS A 59 -13.34 -11.93 -2.30
N SER A 60 -12.58 -12.30 -1.28
CA SER A 60 -13.03 -12.34 0.12
C SER A 60 -12.96 -10.96 0.81
N PHE A 61 -12.21 -10.01 0.26
CA PHE A 61 -12.05 -8.68 0.86
C PHE A 61 -13.29 -7.81 0.64
N ALA A 62 -13.75 -7.16 1.70
CA ALA A 62 -14.87 -6.21 1.63
C ALA A 62 -14.50 -4.88 0.97
N GLY A 63 -13.21 -4.52 0.94
CA GLY A 63 -12.75 -3.25 0.39
C GLY A 63 -11.23 -3.09 0.44
N VAL A 64 -10.75 -1.95 -0.05
CA VAL A 64 -9.32 -1.60 -0.07
C VAL A 64 -9.12 -0.11 0.19
N ILE A 65 -8.01 0.24 0.83
CA ILE A 65 -7.59 1.62 1.09
C ILE A 65 -6.23 1.84 0.40
N PHE A 66 -6.15 2.87 -0.42
CA PHE A 66 -4.91 3.30 -1.08
C PHE A 66 -4.31 4.48 -0.30
N LEU A 67 -3.23 4.20 0.45
CA LEU A 67 -2.61 5.15 1.36
C LEU A 67 -1.27 5.65 0.83
N GLY A 68 -1.01 6.95 0.95
CA GLY A 68 0.22 7.58 0.43
C GLY A 68 0.38 7.54 -1.09
N TYR A 69 -0.72 7.34 -1.84
CA TYR A 69 -0.71 7.35 -3.30
C TYR A 69 -0.46 8.76 -3.85
N HIS A 70 0.11 8.82 -5.06
CA HIS A 70 0.35 10.05 -5.79
C HIS A 70 -0.15 9.92 -7.22
N THR A 71 -0.15 11.03 -7.95
CA THR A 71 -0.62 11.08 -9.33
C THR A 71 0.29 10.30 -10.28
N GLY A 72 -0.26 9.90 -11.43
CA GLY A 72 0.50 9.27 -12.51
C GLY A 72 1.44 10.23 -13.24
N THR A 73 2.33 9.67 -14.06
CA THR A 73 3.43 10.40 -14.75
C THR A 73 2.95 11.61 -15.56
N THR A 74 1.75 11.56 -16.14
CA THR A 74 1.24 12.61 -17.04
C THR A 74 0.70 13.85 -16.31
N ASN A 75 0.63 13.85 -14.97
CA ASN A 75 0.17 15.01 -14.21
C ASN A 75 1.36 15.92 -13.80
N PRO A 76 1.52 17.10 -14.43
CA PRO A 76 2.66 17.99 -14.17
C PRO A 76 2.59 18.73 -12.83
N GLN A 77 1.42 18.74 -12.18
CA GLN A 77 1.21 19.39 -10.87
C GLN A 77 1.41 18.44 -9.70
N GLY A 78 1.57 17.14 -9.97
CA GLY A 78 1.65 16.12 -8.94
C GLY A 78 3.02 16.04 -8.26
N VAL A 79 3.04 16.06 -6.93
CA VAL A 79 4.26 15.80 -6.17
C VAL A 79 4.69 14.34 -6.37
N ARG A 80 5.91 14.14 -6.89
CA ARG A 80 6.46 12.82 -7.25
C ARG A 80 5.57 12.04 -8.23
N ALA A 81 4.94 12.74 -9.17
CA ALA A 81 4.15 12.14 -10.23
C ALA A 81 4.95 11.09 -11.01
N HIS A 82 4.50 9.84 -10.96
CA HIS A 82 4.98 8.75 -11.80
C HIS A 82 4.01 7.56 -11.75
N THR A 83 4.07 6.71 -12.78
CA THR A 83 3.34 5.45 -12.86
C THR A 83 4.33 4.30 -12.89
N MET A 84 4.42 3.52 -11.81
CA MET A 84 5.35 2.38 -11.61
C MET A 84 6.86 2.71 -11.70
N SER A 85 7.34 3.29 -12.80
CA SER A 85 8.73 3.68 -13.02
C SER A 85 8.82 4.86 -13.97
N SER A 86 9.39 5.98 -13.52
CA SER A 86 9.65 7.17 -14.35
C SER A 86 10.55 6.88 -15.56
N ALA A 87 11.33 5.80 -15.53
CA ALA A 87 12.24 5.43 -16.61
C ALA A 87 11.61 4.48 -17.64
N ARG A 88 10.47 3.84 -17.32
CA ARG A 88 9.93 2.73 -18.12
C ARG A 88 8.45 2.87 -18.49
N LEU A 89 7.69 3.75 -17.83
CA LEU A 89 6.25 3.86 -18.05
C LEU A 89 5.78 5.32 -17.96
N ALA A 90 5.29 5.83 -19.08
CA ALA A 90 4.83 7.21 -19.21
C ALA A 90 3.30 7.36 -19.06
N ASP A 91 2.52 6.35 -19.44
CA ASP A 91 1.05 6.38 -19.36
C ASP A 91 0.45 4.95 -19.34
N VAL A 92 -0.84 4.82 -19.02
CA VAL A 92 -1.61 3.54 -18.98
C VAL A 92 -2.78 3.52 -19.95
#